data_AF-A0A1I3GUR1-F1
#
_entry.id   AF-A0A1I3GUR1-F1
#
_cell.length_a   1.000
_cell.length_b   1.000
_cell.length_c   1.000
_cell.angle_alpha   90.00
_cell.angle_beta   90.00
_cell.angle_gamma   90.00
#
_symmetry.space_group_name_H-M   'P 1'
#
loop_
_entity.id
_entity.type
_entity.pdbx_description
1 polymer ?
#
loop_
_entity_poly.entity_id
_entity_poly.type
_entity_poly.pdbx_seq_one_letter_code
_entity_poly.pdbx_strand_id
1 'polypeptide(L)'
;MKKYFFLFFAFSLLLFTSCKKTEIDSTDLKTFQSSVNDLESSLNTIQQIKFNEALYILKTFGVEGNDDISKLKALSKLLEGKKVPEILTMADAVAKKNSVEWASTSPPSLGEMNIFGNVNATEKDPNEIDASSLSITTTPISVDSILGPKALQVVPRLLDNSGTPISFTGAALETVMEVSSNGTRLLTSKNLMQNNNFKGFTLRFASLPKEKISNGTIEIKVTVKSSKKTYQMIKASVPVNTKTLLEPTVKRSDSMQIAPPTSEIIDPNAIPVPATTTPTAVTGNPKSTVLKFLSNLGSQNLKGAYDVADNPSWGNYDNFSNPNSGFGAVKNLNVNSVTTSNSSDKNAAVNANYNVTDKNGNTVALDVTYGLKNTNGIWKISSYKINSSQKK
;
A
#
# COMPACT_ATOMS: atom_id res chain seq x y z
N MET A 1 43.52 10.49 -52.76
CA MET A 1 42.49 10.78 -51.74
C MET A 1 41.10 10.22 -52.08
N LYS A 2 40.62 10.25 -53.34
CA LYS A 2 39.29 9.70 -53.70
C LYS A 2 39.10 8.18 -53.52
N LYS A 3 40.16 7.36 -53.62
CA LYS A 3 40.07 5.89 -53.43
C LYS A 3 39.94 5.44 -51.96
N TYR A 4 40.49 6.21 -51.01
CA TYR A 4 40.40 5.91 -49.58
C TYR A 4 39.06 6.34 -48.98
N PHE A 5 38.42 7.37 -49.55
CA PHE A 5 37.08 7.79 -49.16
C PHE A 5 36.02 6.73 -49.49
N PHE A 6 36.15 6.06 -50.64
CA PHE A 6 35.25 4.96 -51.03
C PHE A 6 35.42 3.72 -50.14
N LEU A 7 36.63 3.46 -49.65
CA LEU A 7 36.95 2.30 -48.81
C LEU A 7 36.50 2.52 -47.34
N PHE A 8 36.56 3.76 -46.84
CA PHE A 8 35.96 4.15 -45.56
C PHE A 8 34.42 4.14 -45.60
N PHE A 9 33.81 4.52 -46.73
CA PHE A 9 32.36 4.47 -46.88
C PHE A 9 31.83 3.03 -46.97
N ALA A 10 32.57 2.12 -47.61
CA ALA A 10 32.25 0.70 -47.66
C ALA A 10 32.39 0.00 -46.30
N PHE A 11 33.36 0.40 -45.46
CA PHE A 11 33.52 -0.14 -44.10
C PHE A 11 32.45 0.37 -43.13
N SER A 12 31.98 1.61 -43.31
CA SER A 12 30.87 2.18 -42.52
C SER A 12 29.51 1.53 -42.82
N LEU A 13 29.32 1.00 -44.03
CA LEU A 13 28.10 0.25 -44.40
C LEU A 13 28.03 -1.16 -43.79
N LEU A 14 29.16 -1.74 -43.36
CA LEU A 14 29.22 -3.08 -42.73
C LEU A 14 29.00 -3.05 -41.20
N LEU A 15 28.96 -1.86 -40.59
CA LEU A 15 28.80 -1.71 -39.12
C LEU A 15 27.35 -1.52 -38.67
N PHE A 16 26.37 -1.57 -39.58
CA PHE A 16 24.94 -1.47 -39.27
C PHE A 16 24.14 -2.74 -39.58
N THR A 17 24.80 -3.86 -39.86
CA THR A 17 24.14 -5.17 -39.82
C THR A 17 23.97 -5.57 -38.35
N SER A 18 22.89 -5.11 -37.72
CA SER A 18 22.41 -5.71 -36.47
C SER A 18 22.20 -7.19 -36.75
N CYS A 19 23.11 -8.02 -36.23
CA CYS A 19 23.08 -9.46 -36.42
C CYS A 19 21.93 -9.98 -35.57
N LYS A 20 20.78 -10.26 -36.21
CA LYS A 20 19.61 -10.84 -35.53
C LYS A 20 20.04 -12.11 -34.81
N LYS A 21 19.60 -12.27 -33.56
CA LYS A 21 19.82 -13.50 -32.80
C LYS A 21 19.14 -14.68 -33.51
N THR A 22 19.82 -15.82 -33.55
CA THR A 22 19.32 -17.06 -34.19
C THR A 22 18.97 -18.16 -33.19
N GLU A 23 19.14 -17.86 -31.90
CA GLU A 23 18.81 -18.69 -30.76
C GLU A 23 18.47 -17.79 -29.56
N ILE A 24 17.81 -18.38 -28.55
CA ILE A 24 17.44 -17.68 -27.32
C ILE A 24 18.69 -17.32 -26.51
N ASP A 25 18.72 -16.08 -26.03
CA ASP A 25 19.76 -15.53 -25.15
C ASP A 25 19.14 -15.14 -23.81
N SER A 26 19.55 -15.80 -22.74
CA SER A 26 18.96 -15.69 -21.39
C SER A 26 19.91 -15.01 -20.42
N THR A 27 20.86 -14.21 -20.93
CA THR A 27 21.76 -13.40 -20.10
C THR A 27 20.96 -12.59 -19.07
N ASP A 28 19.86 -11.99 -19.50
CA ASP A 28 18.87 -11.30 -18.70
C ASP A 28 17.50 -11.30 -19.41
N LEU A 29 16.45 -10.76 -18.76
CA LEU A 29 15.10 -10.75 -19.36
C LEU A 29 14.97 -9.85 -20.58
N LYS A 30 15.80 -8.80 -20.68
CA LYS A 30 15.81 -7.89 -21.83
C LYS A 30 16.50 -8.53 -23.02
N THR A 31 17.62 -9.23 -22.84
CA THR A 31 18.27 -10.06 -23.87
C THR A 31 17.38 -11.24 -24.27
N PHE A 32 16.65 -11.84 -23.32
CA PHE A 32 15.64 -12.85 -23.61
C PHE A 32 14.52 -12.30 -24.50
N GLN A 33 13.91 -11.17 -24.12
CA GLN A 33 12.88 -10.55 -24.95
C GLN A 33 13.41 -10.13 -26.32
N SER A 34 14.61 -9.55 -26.37
CA SER A 34 15.24 -9.14 -27.64
C SER A 34 15.51 -10.34 -28.55
N SER A 35 16.01 -11.45 -28.01
CA SER A 35 16.27 -12.66 -28.80
C SER A 35 14.98 -13.34 -29.26
N VAL A 36 13.92 -13.36 -28.44
CA VAL A 36 12.59 -13.81 -28.86
C VAL A 36 12.04 -12.94 -30.00
N ASN A 37 12.13 -11.62 -29.90
CA ASN A 37 11.68 -10.70 -30.95
C ASN A 37 12.48 -10.88 -32.25
N ASP A 38 13.80 -11.08 -32.15
CA ASP A 38 14.66 -11.34 -33.31
C ASP A 38 14.27 -12.65 -34.01
N LEU A 39 14.06 -13.72 -33.24
CA LEU A 39 13.59 -15.01 -33.74
C LEU A 39 12.21 -14.86 -34.40
N GLU A 40 11.25 -14.23 -33.73
CA GLU A 40 9.91 -14.00 -34.26
C GLU A 40 9.94 -13.20 -35.57
N SER A 41 10.73 -12.12 -35.62
CA SER A 41 10.87 -11.28 -36.81
C SER A 41 11.53 -11.98 -38.01
N SER A 42 12.09 -13.18 -37.82
CA SER A 42 12.64 -14.03 -38.88
C SER A 42 11.63 -15.02 -39.47
N LEU A 43 10.46 -15.16 -38.84
CA LEU A 43 9.41 -16.11 -39.20
C LEU A 43 8.32 -15.44 -40.05
N ASN A 44 7.55 -16.24 -40.80
CA ASN A 44 6.31 -15.77 -41.43
C ASN A 44 5.17 -15.64 -40.39
N THR A 45 4.09 -14.94 -40.73
CA THR A 45 2.98 -14.64 -39.79
C THR A 45 2.42 -15.89 -39.11
N ILE A 46 2.20 -16.99 -39.82
CA ILE A 46 1.66 -18.23 -39.24
C ILE A 46 2.67 -18.85 -38.26
N GLN A 47 3.95 -18.85 -38.63
CA GLN A 47 5.03 -19.33 -37.79
C GLN A 47 5.24 -18.45 -36.55
N GLN A 48 5.08 -17.13 -36.66
CA GLN A 48 5.13 -16.20 -35.53
C GLN A 48 4.02 -16.51 -34.52
N ILE A 49 2.78 -16.69 -34.99
CA ILE A 49 1.66 -17.07 -34.12
C ILE A 49 1.97 -18.39 -33.43
N LYS A 50 2.44 -19.41 -34.17
CA LYS A 50 2.80 -20.71 -33.56
C LYS A 50 3.95 -20.64 -32.57
N PHE A 51 4.95 -19.81 -32.86
CA PHE A 51 6.06 -19.59 -31.95
C PHE A 51 5.57 -18.95 -30.64
N ASN A 52 4.70 -17.94 -30.73
CA ASN A 52 4.09 -17.31 -29.56
C ASN A 52 3.17 -18.24 -28.76
N GLU A 53 2.37 -19.09 -29.42
CA GLU A 53 1.59 -20.14 -28.77
C GLU A 53 2.48 -21.13 -28.02
N ALA A 54 3.60 -21.54 -28.63
CA ALA A 54 4.56 -22.45 -28.01
C ALA A 54 5.19 -21.83 -26.76
N LEU A 55 5.62 -20.56 -26.83
CA LEU A 55 6.15 -19.83 -25.69
C LEU A 55 5.10 -19.70 -24.56
N TYR A 56 3.84 -19.47 -24.91
CA TYR A 56 2.74 -19.39 -23.93
C TYR A 56 2.51 -20.72 -23.21
N ILE A 57 2.49 -21.84 -23.95
CA ILE A 57 2.35 -23.19 -23.39
C ILE A 57 3.50 -23.50 -22.45
N LEU A 58 4.73 -23.18 -22.85
CA LEU A 58 5.92 -23.42 -22.03
C LEU A 58 5.92 -22.52 -20.77
N LYS A 59 5.50 -21.25 -20.86
CA LYS A 59 5.33 -20.36 -19.71
C LYS A 59 4.27 -20.87 -18.73
N THR A 60 3.17 -21.41 -19.27
CA THR A 60 1.99 -21.79 -18.48
C THR A 60 2.14 -23.15 -17.82
N PHE A 61 2.70 -24.12 -18.55
CA PHE A 61 2.73 -25.53 -18.16
C PHE A 61 4.14 -26.13 -18.10
N GLY A 62 5.14 -25.48 -18.71
CA GLY A 62 6.52 -25.98 -18.79
C GLY A 62 7.44 -25.49 -17.67
N VAL A 63 7.03 -24.48 -16.91
CA VAL A 63 7.82 -23.87 -15.83
C VAL A 63 6.97 -23.55 -14.60
N GLU A 64 7.62 -23.57 -13.45
CA GLU A 64 7.00 -23.22 -12.16
C GLU A 64 7.32 -21.77 -11.78
N GLY A 65 6.40 -21.12 -11.05
CA GLY A 65 6.58 -19.75 -10.57
C GLY A 65 5.31 -19.21 -9.92
N ASN A 66 5.48 -18.40 -8.87
CA ASN A 66 4.37 -17.83 -8.10
C ASN A 66 3.80 -16.55 -8.73
N ASP A 67 4.55 -15.92 -9.62
CA ASP A 67 4.20 -14.68 -10.32
C ASP A 67 4.74 -14.68 -11.76
N ASP A 68 4.29 -13.71 -12.57
CA ASP A 68 4.59 -13.67 -14.00
C ASP A 68 6.09 -13.49 -14.31
N ILE A 69 6.79 -12.71 -13.48
CA ILE A 69 8.23 -12.44 -13.64
C ILE A 69 9.04 -13.70 -13.31
N SER A 70 8.66 -14.42 -12.25
CA SER A 70 9.30 -15.68 -11.87
C SER A 70 9.14 -16.75 -12.96
N LYS A 71 7.94 -16.84 -13.57
CA LYS A 71 7.68 -17.74 -14.71
C LYS A 71 8.48 -17.34 -15.95
N LEU A 72 8.60 -16.04 -16.24
CA LEU A 72 9.43 -15.56 -17.36
C LEU A 72 10.92 -15.86 -17.16
N LYS A 73 11.44 -15.70 -15.94
CA LYS A 73 12.84 -16.05 -15.62
C LYS A 73 13.09 -17.55 -15.72
N ALA A 74 12.16 -18.36 -15.25
CA ALA A 74 12.24 -19.81 -15.39
C ALA A 74 12.17 -20.24 -16.87
N LEU A 75 11.30 -19.58 -17.65
CA LEU A 75 11.18 -19.80 -19.08
C LEU A 75 12.46 -19.43 -19.83
N SER A 76 13.06 -18.25 -19.58
CA SER A 76 14.30 -17.88 -20.27
C SER A 76 15.37 -18.93 -20.02
N LYS A 77 15.59 -19.30 -18.75
CA LYS A 77 16.55 -20.35 -18.39
C LYS A 77 16.25 -21.71 -19.04
N LEU A 78 14.98 -22.08 -19.17
CA LEU A 78 14.57 -23.32 -19.85
C LEU A 78 14.92 -23.30 -21.34
N LEU A 79 14.82 -22.12 -21.97
CA LEU A 79 14.96 -21.94 -23.40
C LEU A 79 16.36 -21.53 -23.86
N GLU A 80 17.30 -21.31 -22.95
CA GLU A 80 18.65 -20.86 -23.26
C GLU A 80 19.32 -21.66 -24.39
N GLY A 81 19.84 -20.94 -25.38
CA GLY A 81 20.52 -21.51 -26.55
C GLY A 81 19.62 -22.26 -27.54
N LYS A 82 18.30 -22.29 -27.33
CA LYS A 82 17.39 -23.03 -28.20
C LYS A 82 16.95 -22.21 -29.40
N LYS A 83 16.72 -22.92 -30.51
CA LYS A 83 16.16 -22.38 -31.75
C LYS A 83 14.67 -22.65 -31.85
N VAL A 84 13.97 -21.93 -32.73
CA VAL A 84 12.52 -22.07 -32.93
C VAL A 84 12.06 -23.53 -33.08
N PRO A 85 12.69 -24.39 -33.91
CA PRO A 85 12.24 -25.79 -34.04
C PRO A 85 12.32 -26.60 -32.73
N GLU A 86 13.35 -26.35 -31.91
CA GLU A 86 13.53 -27.00 -30.63
C GLU A 86 12.47 -26.54 -29.62
N ILE A 87 12.16 -25.24 -29.63
CA ILE A 87 11.12 -24.64 -28.77
C ILE A 87 9.74 -25.20 -29.13
N LEU A 88 9.42 -25.30 -30.42
CA LEU A 88 8.18 -25.92 -30.90
C LEU A 88 8.07 -27.39 -30.45
N THR A 89 9.14 -28.16 -30.59
CA THR A 89 9.20 -29.57 -30.16
C THR A 89 9.00 -29.70 -28.65
N MET A 90 9.58 -28.79 -27.86
CA MET A 90 9.36 -28.77 -26.41
C MET A 90 7.92 -28.44 -26.05
N ALA A 91 7.31 -27.47 -26.73
CA ALA A 91 5.91 -27.13 -26.52
C ALA A 91 4.98 -28.29 -26.86
N ASP A 92 5.25 -29.06 -27.92
CA ASP A 92 4.48 -30.27 -28.27
C ASP A 92 4.53 -31.30 -27.13
N ALA A 93 5.72 -31.54 -26.57
CA ALA A 93 5.90 -32.47 -25.46
C ALA A 93 5.15 -32.00 -24.19
N VAL A 94 5.23 -30.70 -23.88
CA VAL A 94 4.54 -30.10 -22.72
C VAL A 94 3.03 -30.09 -22.91
N ALA A 95 2.53 -29.76 -24.10
CA ALA A 95 1.11 -29.80 -24.43
C ALA A 95 0.55 -31.21 -24.28
N LYS A 96 1.22 -32.22 -24.87
CA LYS A 96 0.84 -33.63 -24.76
C LYS A 96 0.84 -34.12 -23.31
N LYS A 97 1.86 -33.76 -22.53
CA LYS A 97 1.97 -34.14 -21.10
C LYS A 97 0.83 -33.54 -20.27
N ASN A 98 0.39 -32.33 -20.59
CA ASN A 98 -0.64 -31.60 -19.84
C ASN A 98 -2.03 -31.68 -20.47
N SER A 99 -2.25 -32.58 -21.45
CA SER A 99 -3.53 -32.76 -22.16
C SER A 99 -4.07 -31.45 -22.77
N VAL A 100 -3.18 -30.58 -23.25
CA VAL A 100 -3.54 -29.37 -23.99
C VAL A 100 -3.68 -29.75 -25.46
N GLU A 101 -4.84 -29.46 -26.07
CA GLU A 101 -5.11 -29.69 -27.48
C GLU A 101 -4.37 -28.65 -28.34
N TRP A 102 -3.07 -28.87 -28.51
CA TRP A 102 -2.18 -28.04 -29.30
C TRP A 102 -1.08 -28.89 -29.93
N ALA A 103 -0.73 -28.59 -31.18
CA ALA A 103 0.47 -29.09 -31.82
C ALA A 103 1.11 -28.01 -32.70
N SER A 104 2.44 -28.06 -32.82
CA SER A 104 3.24 -27.13 -33.64
C SER A 104 2.89 -27.18 -35.12
N THR A 105 2.35 -28.31 -35.59
CA THR A 105 1.94 -28.57 -36.98
C THR A 105 0.46 -28.30 -37.26
N SER A 106 -0.35 -28.04 -36.22
CA SER A 106 -1.78 -27.74 -36.37
C SER A 106 -2.00 -26.29 -36.82
N PRO A 107 -3.19 -25.91 -37.31
CA PRO A 107 -3.54 -24.51 -37.51
C PRO A 107 -3.42 -23.70 -36.21
N PRO A 108 -3.14 -22.38 -36.28
CA PRO A 108 -3.21 -21.49 -35.11
C PRO A 108 -4.56 -21.61 -34.39
N SER A 109 -4.54 -21.70 -33.06
CA SER A 109 -5.73 -22.00 -32.26
C SER A 109 -5.97 -21.03 -31.11
N LEU A 110 -4.95 -20.28 -30.69
CA LEU A 110 -5.03 -19.38 -29.53
C LEU A 110 -4.96 -17.89 -29.92
N GLY A 111 -4.78 -17.56 -31.20
CA GLY A 111 -4.67 -16.16 -31.65
C GLY A 111 -3.33 -15.51 -31.29
N GLU A 112 -3.22 -14.18 -31.42
CA GLU A 112 -1.99 -13.44 -31.10
C GLU A 112 -1.76 -13.41 -29.58
N MET A 113 -0.76 -14.14 -29.12
CA MET A 113 -0.37 -14.24 -27.70
C MET A 113 0.94 -13.48 -27.46
N ASN A 114 0.93 -12.48 -26.57
CA ASN A 114 2.16 -11.82 -26.13
C ASN A 114 2.56 -12.34 -24.74
N ILE A 115 3.60 -13.18 -24.67
CA ILE A 115 4.08 -13.75 -23.42
C ILE A 115 4.72 -12.73 -22.48
N PHE A 116 5.10 -11.55 -22.98
CA PHE A 116 5.68 -10.45 -22.21
C PHE A 116 4.62 -9.45 -21.71
N GLY A 117 3.35 -9.58 -22.07
CA GLY A 117 2.27 -8.71 -21.59
C GLY A 117 2.58 -7.20 -21.64
N ASN A 118 2.02 -6.43 -20.69
CA ASN A 118 2.33 -5.00 -20.49
C ASN A 118 3.63 -4.80 -19.68
N VAL A 119 4.50 -5.80 -19.65
CA VAL A 119 5.77 -5.77 -18.95
C VAL A 119 6.76 -5.12 -19.90
N ASN A 120 6.84 -3.78 -19.86
CA ASN A 120 8.00 -3.07 -20.40
C ASN A 120 9.23 -3.68 -19.71
N ALA A 121 10.08 -4.41 -20.45
CA ALA A 121 11.28 -5.04 -19.90
C ALA A 121 12.19 -4.00 -19.27
N THR A 122 11.97 -3.80 -17.98
CA THR A 122 12.87 -3.11 -17.09
C THR A 122 13.41 -4.24 -16.22
N GLU A 123 14.61 -4.71 -16.54
CA GLU A 123 15.37 -5.69 -15.77
C GLU A 123 15.60 -5.23 -14.31
N LYS A 124 15.51 -3.91 -14.12
CA LYS A 124 15.60 -3.23 -12.84
C LYS A 124 14.35 -3.53 -12.02
N ASP A 125 14.54 -4.17 -10.86
CA ASP A 125 13.52 -4.17 -9.81
C ASP A 125 13.07 -2.72 -9.63
N PRO A 126 11.77 -2.39 -9.78
CA PRO A 126 11.30 -1.02 -9.62
C PRO A 126 11.66 -0.42 -8.25
N ASN A 127 11.94 -1.25 -7.24
CA ASN A 127 12.42 -0.83 -5.93
C ASN A 127 13.95 -0.64 -5.86
N GLU A 128 14.69 -0.99 -6.89
CA GLU A 128 16.13 -0.85 -6.99
C GLU A 128 16.50 0.57 -7.46
N ILE A 129 16.48 1.52 -6.53
CA ILE A 129 16.66 2.93 -6.85
C ILE A 129 18.12 3.38 -6.69
N ASP A 130 18.67 4.03 -7.73
CA ASP A 130 20.03 4.60 -7.71
C ASP A 130 20.02 6.05 -7.19
N ALA A 131 19.61 6.21 -5.92
CA ALA A 131 19.73 7.48 -5.22
C ALA A 131 20.97 7.50 -4.31
N SER A 132 21.52 8.68 -4.09
CA SER A 132 22.59 8.93 -3.11
C SER A 132 22.02 9.30 -1.73
N SER A 133 20.94 10.10 -1.74
CA SER A 133 20.44 10.80 -0.56
C SER A 133 18.95 11.12 -0.69
N LEU A 134 18.39 11.73 0.36
CA LEU A 134 16.99 12.10 0.50
C LEU A 134 16.91 13.57 0.92
N SER A 135 16.01 14.33 0.30
CA SER A 135 15.66 15.68 0.73
C SER A 135 14.20 15.75 1.19
N ILE A 136 13.90 16.73 2.04
CA ILE A 136 12.55 16.98 2.58
C ILE A 136 12.17 18.45 2.34
N THR A 137 11.11 18.65 1.56
CA THR A 137 10.44 19.94 1.42
C THR A 137 9.18 19.98 2.28
N THR A 138 8.95 21.11 2.95
CA THR A 138 7.81 21.34 3.83
C THR A 138 7.09 22.59 3.38
N THR A 139 5.81 22.49 3.06
CA THR A 139 5.00 23.62 2.57
C THR A 139 3.73 23.73 3.40
N PRO A 140 3.41 24.91 3.97
CA PRO A 140 2.14 25.13 4.64
C PRO A 140 0.96 24.98 3.68
N ILE A 141 -0.09 24.29 4.12
CA ILE A 141 -1.32 24.08 3.36
C ILE A 141 -2.56 24.23 4.25
N SER A 142 -3.75 24.25 3.65
CA SER A 142 -5.02 24.46 4.37
C SER A 142 -4.98 25.75 5.20
N VAL A 143 -4.64 26.86 4.55
CA VAL A 143 -4.46 28.16 5.18
C VAL A 143 -5.81 28.82 5.41
N ASP A 144 -6.10 29.10 6.68
CA ASP A 144 -7.25 29.86 7.12
C ASP A 144 -6.86 31.33 7.27
N SER A 145 -7.74 32.24 6.84
CA SER A 145 -7.47 33.69 6.83
C SER A 145 -7.28 34.28 8.24
N ILE A 146 -7.78 33.61 9.28
CA ILE A 146 -7.72 34.10 10.67
C ILE A 146 -6.71 33.26 11.47
N LEU A 147 -6.81 31.93 11.36
CA LEU A 147 -6.02 31.01 12.17
C LEU A 147 -4.66 30.70 11.54
N GLY A 148 -4.45 30.96 10.25
CA GLY A 148 -3.23 30.60 9.53
C GLY A 148 -3.22 29.15 9.03
N PRO A 149 -2.05 28.60 8.68
CA PRO A 149 -1.94 27.24 8.16
C PRO A 149 -2.42 26.19 9.17
N LYS A 150 -3.23 25.22 8.73
CA LYS A 150 -3.73 24.12 9.57
C LYS A 150 -2.97 22.80 9.35
N ALA A 151 -2.12 22.73 8.33
CA ALA A 151 -1.33 21.55 8.02
C ALA A 151 -0.05 21.89 7.26
N LEU A 152 0.87 20.91 7.22
CA LEU A 152 2.06 20.92 6.36
C LEU A 152 1.95 19.79 5.33
N GLN A 153 2.30 20.10 4.09
CA GLN A 153 2.67 19.10 3.11
C GLN A 153 4.17 18.80 3.27
N VAL A 154 4.50 17.54 3.53
CA VAL A 154 5.87 17.05 3.71
C VAL A 154 6.21 16.16 2.51
N VAL A 155 7.09 16.64 1.64
CA VAL A 155 7.39 16.02 0.35
C VAL A 155 8.84 15.51 0.35
N PRO A 156 9.07 14.20 0.42
CA PRO A 156 10.40 13.63 0.23
C PRO A 156 10.77 13.54 -1.26
N ARG A 157 12.05 13.75 -1.57
CA ARG A 157 12.63 13.54 -2.90
C ARG A 157 13.97 12.84 -2.80
N LEU A 158 14.11 11.73 -3.52
CA LEU A 158 15.37 11.03 -3.69
C LEU A 158 16.26 11.82 -4.64
N LEU A 159 17.54 11.96 -4.30
CA LEU A 159 18.51 12.74 -5.05
C LEU A 159 19.67 11.87 -5.54
N ASP A 160 20.27 12.22 -6.67
CA ASP A 160 21.52 11.62 -7.17
C ASP A 160 22.75 12.19 -6.44
N ASN A 161 23.95 11.78 -6.87
CA ASN A 161 25.21 12.26 -6.30
C ASN A 161 25.46 13.77 -6.52
N SER A 162 24.75 14.41 -7.44
CA SER A 162 24.83 15.85 -7.71
C SER A 162 23.82 16.68 -6.89
N GLY A 163 22.92 16.03 -6.14
CA GLY A 163 21.84 16.67 -5.40
C GLY A 163 20.58 16.94 -6.24
N THR A 164 20.49 16.37 -7.45
CA THR A 164 19.34 16.55 -8.35
C THR A 164 18.28 15.46 -8.10
N PRO A 165 16.97 15.78 -8.09
CA PRO A 165 15.93 14.76 -7.95
C PRO A 165 15.98 13.72 -9.06
N ILE A 166 16.11 12.44 -8.68
CA ILE A 166 16.15 11.33 -9.65
C ILE A 166 14.75 10.99 -10.15
N SER A 167 14.63 10.53 -11.40
CA SER A 167 13.37 10.04 -11.99
C SER A 167 13.21 8.53 -11.83
N PHE A 168 12.06 8.09 -11.34
CA PHE A 168 11.68 6.67 -11.27
C PHE A 168 10.16 6.48 -11.35
N THR A 169 9.73 5.27 -11.72
CA THR A 169 8.32 4.87 -11.83
C THR A 169 8.12 3.40 -11.49
N GLY A 170 6.89 3.01 -11.15
CA GLY A 170 6.50 1.61 -10.89
C GLY A 170 7.04 1.03 -9.59
N ALA A 171 7.74 1.81 -8.77
CA ALA A 171 8.28 1.38 -7.49
C ALA A 171 7.18 1.20 -6.44
N ALA A 172 7.53 0.54 -5.33
CA ALA A 172 6.71 0.39 -4.15
C ALA A 172 7.56 0.68 -2.90
N LEU A 173 8.20 1.85 -2.86
CA LEU A 173 9.14 2.20 -1.80
C LEU A 173 8.39 2.51 -0.50
N GLU A 174 8.58 1.69 0.55
CA GLU A 174 8.04 1.99 1.87
C GLU A 174 8.64 3.32 2.36
N THR A 175 7.76 4.31 2.52
CA THR A 175 8.14 5.64 3.01
C THR A 175 7.48 5.87 4.35
N VAL A 176 8.28 6.19 5.36
CA VAL A 176 7.82 6.43 6.73
C VAL A 176 8.21 7.84 7.14
N MET A 177 7.23 8.64 7.57
CA MET A 177 7.43 9.91 8.24
C MET A 177 7.28 9.70 9.74
N GLU A 178 8.19 10.29 10.52
CA GLU A 178 8.14 10.40 11.96
C GLU A 178 8.26 11.87 12.35
N VAL A 179 7.39 12.32 13.24
CA VAL A 179 7.41 13.67 13.80
C VAL A 179 7.78 13.58 15.27
N SER A 180 8.78 14.35 15.69
CA SER A 180 9.22 14.46 17.07
C SER A 180 9.29 15.92 17.52
N SER A 181 9.31 16.13 18.83
CA SER A 181 9.71 17.40 19.45
C SER A 181 10.64 17.07 20.60
N ASN A 182 11.83 17.67 20.63
CA ASN A 182 12.89 17.42 21.60
C ASN A 182 13.19 15.91 21.80
N GLY A 183 13.30 15.16 20.69
CA GLY A 183 13.55 13.71 20.72
C GLY A 183 12.35 12.84 21.14
N THR A 184 11.23 13.43 21.58
CA THR A 184 10.00 12.67 21.87
C THR A 184 9.17 12.50 20.61
N ARG A 185 8.91 11.25 20.20
CA ARG A 185 8.07 10.94 19.05
C ARG A 185 6.60 11.28 19.31
N LEU A 186 6.01 12.05 18.40
CA LEU A 186 4.63 12.52 18.47
C LEU A 186 3.71 11.76 17.50
N LEU A 187 4.17 11.55 16.26
CA LEU A 187 3.38 10.94 15.19
C LEU A 187 4.29 10.07 14.31
N THR A 188 3.72 8.99 13.78
CA THR A 188 4.31 8.27 12.64
C THR A 188 3.25 8.05 11.57
N SER A 189 3.65 8.16 10.31
CA SER A 189 2.80 7.89 9.15
C SER A 189 3.58 7.09 8.13
N LYS A 190 2.93 6.12 7.51
CA LYS A 190 3.49 5.34 6.40
C LYS A 190 2.78 5.67 5.10
N ASN A 191 3.50 5.58 3.99
CA ASN A 191 2.96 5.71 2.65
C ASN A 191 3.86 4.96 1.66
N LEU A 192 3.39 4.81 0.42
CA LEU A 192 4.11 4.14 -0.66
C LEU A 192 4.53 5.15 -1.71
N MET A 193 5.83 5.28 -1.93
CA MET A 193 6.37 6.17 -2.96
C MET A 193 6.58 5.38 -4.24
N GLN A 194 5.70 5.59 -5.21
CA GLN A 194 5.68 4.82 -6.46
C GLN A 194 6.45 5.47 -7.61
N ASN A 195 6.59 6.80 -7.56
CA ASN A 195 7.24 7.61 -8.57
C ASN A 195 7.56 9.02 -8.05
N ASN A 196 8.13 9.85 -8.92
CA ASN A 196 8.46 11.25 -8.66
C ASN A 196 7.27 12.16 -8.32
N ASN A 197 6.07 11.79 -8.73
CA ASN A 197 4.85 12.57 -8.47
C ASN A 197 4.31 12.35 -7.06
N PHE A 198 4.98 11.52 -6.25
CA PHE A 198 4.62 11.29 -4.86
C PHE A 198 4.42 12.61 -4.12
N LYS A 199 3.19 12.79 -3.62
CA LYS A 199 2.78 14.01 -2.92
C LYS A 199 3.30 14.06 -1.49
N GLY A 200 3.80 12.94 -0.94
CA GLY A 200 4.33 12.91 0.41
C GLY A 200 3.26 12.69 1.47
N PHE A 201 3.36 13.43 2.56
CA PHE A 201 2.49 13.31 3.72
C PHE A 201 1.79 14.63 4.01
N THR A 202 0.54 14.54 4.46
CA THR A 202 -0.16 15.68 5.04
C THR A 202 -0.10 15.57 6.55
N LEU A 203 0.68 16.44 7.18
CA LEU A 203 0.75 16.58 8.63
C LEU A 203 -0.27 17.63 9.08
N ARG A 204 -1.36 17.19 9.71
CA ARG A 204 -2.36 18.11 10.28
C ARG A 204 -1.89 18.58 11.65
N PHE A 205 -1.94 19.88 11.91
CA PHE A 205 -1.54 20.40 13.23
C PHE A 205 -2.45 19.92 14.35
N ALA A 206 -3.74 19.71 14.05
CA ALA A 206 -4.69 19.11 14.98
C ALA A 206 -4.39 17.65 15.37
N SER A 207 -3.37 17.00 14.79
CA SER A 207 -2.87 15.70 15.25
C SER A 207 -1.65 15.80 16.19
N LEU A 208 -1.17 17.00 16.48
CA LEU A 208 0.01 17.25 17.31
C LEU A 208 -0.45 17.79 18.68
N PRO A 209 -0.16 17.08 19.80
CA PRO A 209 -0.53 17.54 21.14
C PRO A 209 0.19 18.84 21.51
N LYS A 210 -0.56 19.91 21.78
CA LYS A 210 -0.03 21.25 22.08
C LYS A 210 0.96 21.23 23.24
N GLU A 211 0.65 20.46 24.28
CA GLU A 211 1.47 20.30 25.49
C GLU A 211 2.80 19.58 25.25
N LYS A 212 2.96 18.88 24.11
CA LYS A 212 4.21 18.20 23.73
C LYS A 212 5.04 18.97 22.71
N ILE A 213 4.59 20.13 22.27
CA ILE A 213 5.33 21.00 21.34
C ILE A 213 6.05 22.08 22.13
N SER A 214 7.37 21.98 22.21
CA SER A 214 8.21 23.04 22.77
C SER A 214 8.59 24.05 21.68
N ASN A 215 8.60 25.34 22.03
CA ASN A 215 9.08 26.43 21.17
C ASN A 215 8.40 26.55 19.79
N GLY A 216 7.22 25.94 19.60
CA GLY A 216 6.47 26.03 18.34
C GLY A 216 7.16 25.34 17.15
N THR A 217 8.09 24.43 17.40
CA THR A 217 8.81 23.70 16.35
C THR A 217 8.80 22.19 16.55
N ILE A 218 9.01 21.47 15.45
CA ILE A 218 9.11 20.01 15.41
C ILE A 218 10.31 19.58 14.57
N GLU A 219 10.67 18.31 14.73
CA GLU A 219 11.59 17.60 13.86
C GLU A 219 10.79 16.62 13.00
N ILE A 220 11.14 16.53 11.72
CA ILE A 220 10.51 15.60 10.79
C ILE A 220 11.60 14.68 10.24
N LYS A 221 11.52 13.40 10.60
CA LYS A 221 12.34 12.34 10.02
C LYS A 221 11.55 11.65 8.92
N VAL A 222 12.12 11.51 7.73
CA VAL A 222 11.56 10.67 6.67
C VAL A 222 12.56 9.56 6.34
N THR A 223 12.04 8.35 6.21
CA THR A 223 12.77 7.14 5.81
C THR A 223 12.14 6.58 4.55
N VAL A 224 12.94 6.34 3.50
CA VAL A 224 12.51 5.68 2.26
C VAL A 224 13.32 4.40 2.10
N LYS A 225 12.65 3.25 2.00
CA LYS A 225 13.31 1.96 1.78
C LYS A 225 13.28 1.59 0.30
N SER A 226 14.46 1.43 -0.29
CA SER A 226 14.66 0.77 -1.58
C SER A 226 15.16 -0.65 -1.35
N SER A 227 15.21 -1.48 -2.40
CA SER A 227 15.80 -2.82 -2.30
C SER A 227 17.31 -2.80 -2.09
N LYS A 228 17.99 -1.71 -2.50
CA LYS A 228 19.43 -1.48 -2.29
C LYS A 228 19.75 -0.90 -0.92
N LYS A 229 18.99 0.09 -0.46
CA LYS A 229 19.38 0.93 0.67
C LYS A 229 18.17 1.57 1.34
N THR A 230 18.32 1.87 2.63
CA THR A 230 17.41 2.75 3.35
C THR A 230 17.96 4.18 3.35
N TYR A 231 17.20 5.12 2.80
CA TYR A 231 17.51 6.55 2.81
C TYR A 231 16.80 7.21 3.98
N GLN A 232 17.50 8.07 4.72
CA GLN A 232 16.94 8.82 5.84
C GLN A 232 17.36 10.27 5.78
N MET A 233 16.44 11.16 6.15
CA MET A 233 16.69 12.59 6.31
C MET A 233 15.91 13.09 7.53
N ILE A 234 16.53 13.95 8.33
CA ILE A 234 15.88 14.64 9.43
C ILE A 234 15.90 16.13 9.10
N LYS A 235 14.73 16.76 9.14
CA LYS A 235 14.58 18.21 9.06
C LYS A 235 14.21 18.73 10.44
N ALA A 236 15.16 19.39 11.09
CA ALA A 236 14.97 19.99 12.41
C ALA A 236 14.30 21.37 12.31
N SER A 237 13.80 21.86 13.44
CA SER A 237 13.27 23.22 13.62
C SER A 237 12.18 23.61 12.61
N VAL A 238 11.31 22.67 12.23
CA VAL A 238 10.18 22.93 11.35
C VAL A 238 9.09 23.66 12.14
N PRO A 239 8.67 24.87 11.74
CA PRO A 239 7.67 25.63 12.48
C PRO A 239 6.27 25.01 12.36
N VAL A 240 5.51 25.05 13.46
CA VAL A 240 4.10 24.64 13.48
C VAL A 240 3.21 25.77 13.99
N ASN A 241 1.97 25.81 13.51
CA ASN A 241 1.01 26.81 13.97
C ASN A 241 0.37 26.38 15.30
N THR A 242 0.88 26.95 16.39
CA THR A 242 0.50 26.61 17.77
C THR A 242 -0.98 26.83 18.08
N LYS A 243 -1.66 27.71 17.34
CA LYS A 243 -3.10 27.99 17.49
C LYS A 243 -4.01 26.87 17.01
N THR A 244 -3.47 25.94 16.23
CA THR A 244 -4.23 24.87 15.55
C THR A 244 -3.80 23.47 15.98
N LEU A 245 -3.00 23.39 17.03
CA LEU A 245 -2.56 22.14 17.65
C LEU A 245 -3.73 21.47 18.38
N LEU A 246 -3.59 20.17 18.63
CA LEU A 246 -4.55 19.42 19.44
C LEU A 246 -4.52 19.96 20.86
N GLU A 247 -5.64 20.52 21.32
CA GLU A 247 -5.78 20.97 22.69
C GLU A 247 -6.12 19.78 23.61
N PRO A 248 -5.58 19.75 24.84
CA PRO A 248 -5.94 18.72 25.80
C PRO A 248 -7.42 18.86 26.15
N THR A 249 -8.17 17.78 25.96
CA THR A 249 -9.59 17.70 26.36
C THR A 249 -9.68 17.84 27.89
N VAL A 250 -10.08 19.01 28.37
CA VAL A 250 -10.48 19.18 29.76
C VAL A 250 -11.77 18.40 29.95
N LYS A 251 -11.73 17.29 30.71
CA LYS A 251 -12.94 16.61 31.16
C LYS A 251 -13.69 17.59 32.07
N ARG A 252 -14.68 18.29 31.53
CA ARG A 252 -15.68 18.98 32.33
C ARG A 252 -16.54 17.89 32.94
N SER A 253 -16.36 17.62 34.23
CA SER A 253 -17.28 16.81 35.00
C SER A 253 -18.58 17.60 35.16
N ASP A 254 -19.49 17.47 34.20
CA ASP A 254 -20.87 17.89 34.39
C ASP A 254 -21.55 16.83 35.27
N SER A 255 -21.42 17.01 36.59
CA SER A 255 -22.38 16.47 37.55
C SER A 255 -23.33 17.61 37.93
N MET A 256 -24.35 17.85 37.10
CA MET A 256 -25.59 18.40 37.62
C MET A 256 -26.26 17.31 38.46
N GLN A 257 -25.96 17.30 39.76
CA GLN A 257 -26.80 16.64 40.74
C GLN A 257 -27.14 17.67 41.80
N ILE A 258 -28.40 18.11 41.75
CA ILE A 258 -29.03 18.97 42.74
C ILE A 258 -29.10 18.18 44.05
N ALA A 259 -28.44 18.69 45.09
CA ALA A 259 -28.68 18.34 46.49
C ALA A 259 -28.55 19.62 47.35
N PRO A 260 -29.33 19.75 48.43
CA PRO A 260 -29.76 21.02 49.04
C PRO A 260 -28.66 21.70 49.88
N PRO A 261 -28.82 22.99 50.27
CA PRO A 261 -27.74 23.81 50.77
C PRO A 261 -27.47 23.49 52.24
N THR A 262 -26.21 23.21 52.57
CA THR A 262 -25.70 23.37 53.93
C THR A 262 -24.39 24.13 53.84
N SER A 263 -24.41 25.35 54.38
CA SER A 263 -23.26 26.21 54.54
C SER A 263 -22.29 25.60 55.55
N GLU A 264 -21.00 25.50 55.22
CA GLU A 264 -19.93 25.55 56.23
C GLU A 264 -18.56 25.86 55.59
N ILE A 265 -18.11 27.09 55.86
CA ILE A 265 -16.78 27.56 56.28
C ILE A 265 -15.53 27.06 55.51
N ILE A 266 -14.82 28.06 54.97
CA ILE A 266 -13.50 28.03 54.34
C ILE A 266 -12.41 27.71 55.39
N ASP A 267 -11.55 26.72 55.13
CA ASP A 267 -10.19 26.63 55.73
C ASP A 267 -9.15 26.89 54.62
N PRO A 268 -8.30 27.94 54.70
CA PRO A 268 -7.36 28.30 53.65
C PRO A 268 -6.05 27.50 53.58
N ASN A 269 -5.82 26.44 54.38
CA ASN A 269 -4.45 25.92 54.57
C ASN A 269 -4.20 24.41 54.37
N ALA A 270 -4.87 23.74 53.41
CA ALA A 270 -4.53 22.37 53.05
C ALA A 270 -3.71 22.27 51.74
N ILE A 271 -2.41 22.02 51.90
CA ILE A 271 -1.43 21.70 50.85
C ILE A 271 -1.73 20.33 50.23
N PRO A 272 -1.74 20.17 48.88
CA PRO A 272 -1.60 18.86 48.25
C PRO A 272 -0.20 18.67 47.64
N VAL A 273 0.57 17.75 48.22
CA VAL A 273 1.73 17.06 47.60
C VAL A 273 1.19 15.88 46.73
N PRO A 274 1.98 15.23 45.84
CA PRO A 274 1.62 14.98 44.46
C PRO A 274 1.00 13.58 44.26
N ALA A 275 -0.11 13.50 43.52
CA ALA A 275 -0.57 12.22 42.99
C ALA A 275 0.24 11.90 41.71
N THR A 276 1.22 11.03 41.87
CA THR A 276 1.86 10.23 40.82
C THR A 276 0.83 9.54 39.94
N THR A 277 0.78 9.86 38.65
CA THR A 277 0.44 8.88 37.60
C THR A 277 1.00 9.34 36.26
N THR A 278 2.10 8.71 35.86
CA THR A 278 2.53 8.52 34.48
C THR A 278 1.38 7.97 33.63
N PRO A 279 1.19 8.41 32.37
CA PRO A 279 0.61 7.53 31.36
C PRO A 279 1.60 7.28 30.22
N THR A 280 2.01 6.03 30.21
CA THR A 280 2.64 5.18 29.20
C THR A 280 2.01 5.31 27.80
N ALA A 281 2.79 4.94 26.79
CA ALA A 281 2.49 4.90 25.36
C ALA A 281 1.04 4.50 24.98
N VAL A 282 0.49 5.14 23.95
CA VAL A 282 -0.89 4.90 23.47
C VAL A 282 -0.96 3.58 22.70
N THR A 283 -1.20 2.50 23.44
CA THR A 283 -1.65 1.20 22.97
C THR A 283 -3.05 1.36 22.35
N GLY A 284 -3.29 0.85 21.13
CA GLY A 284 -4.62 0.91 20.50
C GLY A 284 -5.68 0.25 21.38
N ASN A 285 -6.89 0.83 21.45
CA ASN A 285 -7.99 0.31 22.27
C ASN A 285 -8.95 -0.55 21.41
N PRO A 286 -9.34 -1.76 21.83
CA PRO A 286 -10.32 -2.58 21.12
C PRO A 286 -11.64 -1.86 20.81
N LYS A 287 -12.14 -1.05 21.76
CA LYS A 287 -13.39 -0.28 21.61
C LYS A 287 -13.31 0.74 20.49
N SER A 288 -12.18 1.43 20.35
CA SER A 288 -12.01 2.43 19.29
C SER A 288 -11.94 1.79 17.90
N THR A 289 -11.45 0.56 17.81
CA THR A 289 -11.44 -0.21 16.56
C THR A 289 -12.87 -0.54 16.10
N VAL A 290 -13.75 -0.98 17.00
CA VAL A 290 -15.16 -1.25 16.68
C VAL A 290 -15.92 0.03 16.32
N LEU A 291 -15.71 1.13 17.06
CA LEU A 291 -16.32 2.43 16.74
C LEU A 291 -15.90 2.92 15.35
N LYS A 292 -14.63 2.75 14.99
CA LYS A 292 -14.12 3.11 13.65
C LYS A 292 -14.74 2.24 12.56
N PHE A 293 -14.87 0.93 12.79
CA PHE A 293 -15.57 0.02 11.87
C PHE A 293 -17.02 0.45 11.62
N LEU A 294 -17.79 0.67 12.69
CA LEU A 294 -19.20 1.09 12.61
C LEU A 294 -19.37 2.46 11.95
N SER A 295 -18.49 3.42 12.25
CA SER A 295 -18.51 4.74 11.62
C SER A 295 -18.23 4.66 10.11
N ASN A 296 -17.29 3.81 9.69
CA ASN A 296 -17.00 3.58 8.27
C ASN A 296 -18.17 2.89 7.56
N LEU A 297 -18.81 1.89 8.18
CA LEU A 297 -20.02 1.28 7.63
C LEU A 297 -21.17 2.29 7.50
N GLY A 298 -21.39 3.11 8.54
CA GLY A 298 -22.46 4.10 8.57
C GLY A 298 -22.30 5.24 7.56
N SER A 299 -21.07 5.54 7.16
CA SER A 299 -20.74 6.52 6.12
C SER A 299 -20.54 5.89 4.74
N GLN A 300 -20.85 4.60 4.58
CA GLN A 300 -20.66 3.83 3.35
C GLN A 300 -19.20 3.74 2.87
N ASN A 301 -18.23 4.02 3.75
CA ASN A 301 -16.81 3.77 3.52
C ASN A 301 -16.49 2.28 3.77
N LEU A 302 -17.00 1.41 2.90
CA LEU A 302 -16.84 -0.04 3.05
C LEU A 302 -15.38 -0.47 3.03
N LYS A 303 -14.52 0.22 2.27
CA LYS A 303 -13.09 -0.06 2.24
C LYS A 303 -12.42 0.24 3.58
N GLY A 304 -12.71 1.39 4.18
CA GLY A 304 -12.20 1.73 5.50
C GLY A 304 -12.75 0.83 6.61
N ALA A 305 -13.96 0.28 6.46
CA ALA A 305 -14.50 -0.71 7.38
C ALA A 305 -13.76 -2.06 7.23
N TYR A 306 -13.50 -2.50 6.00
CA TYR A 306 -12.74 -3.72 5.72
C TYR A 306 -11.30 -3.63 6.24
N ASP A 307 -10.63 -2.48 6.12
CA ASP A 307 -9.21 -2.33 6.50
C ASP A 307 -8.95 -2.44 8.01
N VAL A 308 -9.96 -2.17 8.85
CA VAL A 308 -9.90 -2.34 10.32
C VAL A 308 -10.35 -3.74 10.76
N ALA A 309 -10.62 -4.62 9.81
CA ALA A 309 -10.99 -6.00 10.02
C ALA A 309 -9.93 -6.96 9.46
N ASP A 310 -9.94 -8.16 10.01
CA ASP A 310 -9.19 -9.34 9.57
C ASP A 310 -10.02 -10.58 9.96
N ASN A 311 -11.29 -10.58 9.52
CA ASN A 311 -12.24 -11.64 9.79
C ASN A 311 -12.29 -12.61 8.59
N PRO A 312 -11.83 -13.86 8.75
CA PRO A 312 -11.81 -14.83 7.66
C PRO A 312 -13.19 -15.10 7.03
N SER A 313 -14.26 -14.95 7.81
CA SER A 313 -15.65 -15.20 7.37
C SER A 313 -16.15 -14.16 6.37
N TRP A 314 -15.49 -13.00 6.28
CA TRP A 314 -15.87 -11.94 5.35
C TRP A 314 -15.15 -12.05 3.99
N GLY A 315 -14.16 -12.95 3.87
CA GLY A 315 -13.45 -13.21 2.63
C GLY A 315 -12.71 -11.97 2.11
N ASN A 316 -12.71 -11.79 0.79
CA ASN A 316 -12.11 -10.62 0.13
C ASN A 316 -13.05 -9.40 0.20
N TYR A 317 -12.54 -8.24 -0.27
CA TYR A 317 -13.32 -7.00 -0.26
C TYR A 317 -14.61 -7.09 -1.09
N ASP A 318 -14.61 -7.83 -2.20
CA ASP A 318 -15.78 -7.96 -3.07
C ASP A 318 -16.92 -8.71 -2.34
N ASN A 319 -16.60 -9.75 -1.58
CA ASN A 319 -17.56 -10.44 -0.72
C ASN A 319 -18.04 -9.57 0.44
N PHE A 320 -17.12 -8.87 1.11
CA PHE A 320 -17.45 -7.96 2.22
C PHE A 320 -18.37 -6.80 1.77
N SER A 321 -18.12 -6.24 0.59
CA SER A 321 -18.86 -5.08 0.06
C SER A 321 -20.09 -5.48 -0.77
N ASN A 322 -20.35 -6.78 -0.94
CA ASN A 322 -21.50 -7.27 -1.69
C ASN A 322 -22.82 -6.85 -1.00
N PRO A 323 -23.81 -6.29 -1.72
CA PRO A 323 -25.10 -5.92 -1.13
C PRO A 323 -25.97 -7.09 -0.67
N ASN A 324 -25.80 -8.28 -1.24
CA ASN A 324 -26.63 -9.45 -0.98
C ASN A 324 -26.01 -10.42 0.05
N SER A 325 -24.68 -10.45 0.15
CA SER A 325 -23.94 -11.39 1.02
C SER A 325 -23.03 -10.72 2.06
N GLY A 326 -22.90 -9.39 2.03
CA GLY A 326 -22.02 -8.62 2.92
C GLY A 326 -22.66 -7.31 3.42
N PHE A 327 -21.84 -6.28 3.62
CA PHE A 327 -22.27 -4.99 4.16
C PHE A 327 -22.68 -3.97 3.09
N GLY A 328 -22.72 -4.36 1.81
CA GLY A 328 -22.99 -3.45 0.69
C GLY A 328 -24.39 -2.83 0.67
N ALA A 329 -25.34 -3.42 1.41
CA ALA A 329 -26.70 -2.92 1.55
C ALA A 329 -26.86 -1.87 2.65
N VAL A 330 -25.85 -1.66 3.49
CA VAL A 330 -25.93 -0.68 4.59
C VAL A 330 -25.98 0.73 4.01
N LYS A 331 -27.01 1.47 4.40
CA LYS A 331 -27.18 2.90 4.04
C LYS A 331 -26.65 3.80 5.14
N ASN A 332 -27.02 3.53 6.38
CA ASN A 332 -26.52 4.24 7.56
C ASN A 332 -26.57 3.36 8.80
N LEU A 333 -25.94 3.86 9.86
CA LEU A 333 -25.89 3.25 11.18
C LEU A 333 -26.10 4.31 12.25
N ASN A 334 -26.83 3.96 13.31
CA ASN A 334 -26.92 4.75 14.53
C ASN A 334 -26.46 3.90 15.72
N VAL A 335 -25.34 4.27 16.35
CA VAL A 335 -24.73 3.51 17.44
C VAL A 335 -25.31 3.96 18.77
N ASN A 336 -25.94 3.05 19.50
CA ASN A 336 -26.56 3.33 20.79
C ASN A 336 -25.55 3.15 21.93
N SER A 337 -24.81 2.04 21.93
CA SER A 337 -23.80 1.76 22.96
C SER A 337 -22.68 0.87 22.44
N VAL A 338 -21.48 1.02 23.02
CA VAL A 338 -20.34 0.14 22.79
C VAL A 338 -19.61 -0.07 24.11
N THR A 339 -19.44 -1.32 24.52
CA THR A 339 -18.82 -1.72 25.78
C THR A 339 -17.78 -2.81 25.55
N THR A 340 -16.64 -2.71 26.23
CA THR A 340 -15.62 -3.77 26.22
C THR A 340 -15.97 -4.75 27.33
N SER A 341 -16.29 -5.98 26.95
CA SER A 341 -16.67 -7.04 27.90
C SER A 341 -15.44 -7.68 28.52
N ASN A 342 -14.49 -8.07 27.66
CA ASN A 342 -13.28 -8.79 28.05
C ASN A 342 -12.11 -8.22 27.23
N SER A 343 -10.96 -7.97 27.86
CA SER A 343 -9.76 -7.50 27.16
C SER A 343 -8.51 -8.12 27.77
N SER A 344 -7.65 -8.68 26.92
CA SER A 344 -6.29 -9.13 27.21
C SER A 344 -5.32 -8.41 26.26
N ASP A 345 -4.02 -8.68 26.38
CA ASP A 345 -3.03 -8.09 25.48
C ASP A 345 -3.18 -8.54 24.02
N LYS A 346 -3.76 -9.73 23.79
CA LYS A 346 -3.85 -10.38 22.47
C LYS A 346 -5.26 -10.45 21.90
N ASN A 347 -6.27 -10.53 22.75
CA ASN A 347 -7.66 -10.71 22.35
C ASN A 347 -8.60 -9.81 23.16
N ALA A 348 -9.68 -9.34 22.53
CA ALA A 348 -10.72 -8.59 23.21
C ALA A 348 -12.10 -8.91 22.63
N ALA A 349 -13.13 -8.76 23.45
CA ALA A 349 -14.53 -8.88 23.06
C ALA A 349 -15.25 -7.57 23.34
N VAL A 350 -15.81 -6.95 22.31
CA VAL A 350 -16.52 -5.68 22.39
C VAL A 350 -17.96 -5.89 21.97
N ASN A 351 -18.91 -5.54 22.84
CA ASN A 351 -20.33 -5.57 22.54
C ASN A 351 -20.77 -4.20 22.01
N ALA A 352 -21.64 -4.20 20.99
CA ALA A 352 -22.21 -2.99 20.44
C ALA A 352 -23.71 -3.18 20.18
N ASN A 353 -24.48 -2.18 20.56
CA ASN A 353 -25.89 -2.06 20.21
C ASN A 353 -26.08 -0.90 19.24
N TYR A 354 -26.69 -1.16 18.09
CA TYR A 354 -26.86 -0.15 17.04
C TYR A 354 -28.05 -0.47 16.13
N ASN A 355 -28.57 0.54 15.44
CA ASN A 355 -29.58 0.36 14.40
C ASN A 355 -28.90 0.44 13.03
N VAL A 356 -29.17 -0.52 12.15
CA VAL A 356 -28.80 -0.51 10.72
C VAL A 356 -30.01 -0.16 9.90
N THR A 357 -29.84 0.79 8.96
CA THR A 357 -30.82 1.04 7.91
C THR A 357 -30.27 0.54 6.58
N ASP A 358 -31.02 -0.28 5.87
CA ASP A 358 -30.66 -0.73 4.52
C ASP A 358 -30.99 0.35 3.44
N LYS A 359 -30.59 0.09 2.20
CA LYS A 359 -30.88 0.98 1.06
C LYS A 359 -32.37 1.09 0.72
N ASN A 360 -33.18 0.12 1.14
CA ASN A 360 -34.63 0.10 0.96
C ASN A 360 -35.37 0.83 2.09
N GLY A 361 -34.66 1.32 3.11
CA GLY A 361 -35.22 2.04 4.25
C GLY A 361 -35.65 1.16 5.42
N ASN A 362 -35.42 -0.16 5.37
CA ASN A 362 -35.72 -1.04 6.50
C ASN A 362 -34.70 -0.84 7.61
N THR A 363 -35.17 -0.70 8.84
CA THR A 363 -34.31 -0.54 10.02
C THR A 363 -34.35 -1.78 10.91
N VAL A 364 -33.18 -2.26 11.31
CA VAL A 364 -33.02 -3.40 12.24
C VAL A 364 -32.12 -2.97 13.40
N ALA A 365 -32.59 -3.16 14.63
CA ALA A 365 -31.76 -3.05 15.81
C ALA A 365 -30.92 -4.33 15.98
N LEU A 366 -29.62 -4.17 16.13
CA LEU A 366 -28.66 -5.26 16.29
C LEU A 366 -27.92 -5.13 17.62
N ASP A 367 -27.81 -6.27 18.30
CA ASP A 367 -26.87 -6.48 19.40
C ASP A 367 -25.81 -7.47 18.94
N VAL A 368 -24.55 -7.04 18.96
CA VAL A 368 -23.43 -7.72 18.32
C VAL A 368 -22.23 -7.80 19.25
N THR A 369 -21.59 -8.95 19.29
CA THR A 369 -20.24 -9.12 19.87
C THR A 369 -19.20 -9.19 18.75
N TYR A 370 -18.22 -8.30 18.83
CA TYR A 370 -17.02 -8.30 18.00
C TYR A 370 -15.86 -8.93 18.75
N GLY A 371 -15.21 -9.94 18.16
CA GLY A 371 -13.95 -10.47 18.65
C GLY A 371 -12.78 -9.80 17.94
N LEU A 372 -11.84 -9.26 18.69
CA LEU A 372 -10.67 -8.57 18.16
C LEU A 372 -9.38 -9.31 18.51
N LYS A 373 -8.44 -9.28 17.58
CA LYS A 373 -7.07 -9.75 17.76
C LYS A 373 -6.10 -8.58 17.69
N ASN A 374 -5.12 -8.58 18.59
CA ASN A 374 -4.02 -7.65 18.60
C ASN A 374 -2.79 -8.31 17.98
N THR A 375 -2.30 -7.77 16.88
CA THR A 375 -1.03 -8.15 16.29
C THR A 375 -0.13 -6.93 16.27
N ASN A 376 0.97 -6.98 17.02
CA ASN A 376 1.98 -5.92 17.10
C ASN A 376 1.40 -4.53 17.49
N GLY A 377 0.43 -4.51 18.41
CA GLY A 377 -0.21 -3.27 18.89
C GLY A 377 -1.37 -2.78 18.02
N ILE A 378 -1.70 -3.48 16.94
CA ILE A 378 -2.81 -3.17 16.05
C ILE A 378 -3.96 -4.14 16.33
N TRP A 379 -5.08 -3.59 16.79
CA TRP A 379 -6.32 -4.33 16.94
C TRP A 379 -7.09 -4.39 15.62
N LYS A 380 -7.54 -5.59 15.25
CA LYS A 380 -8.44 -5.81 14.12
C LYS A 380 -9.62 -6.67 14.53
N ILE A 381 -10.77 -6.43 13.91
CA ILE A 381 -11.95 -7.27 14.08
C ILE A 381 -11.72 -8.61 13.39
N SER A 382 -11.64 -9.68 14.18
CA SER A 382 -11.35 -11.04 13.73
C SER A 382 -12.57 -11.96 13.73
N SER A 383 -13.63 -11.61 14.46
CA SER A 383 -14.90 -12.32 14.46
C SER A 383 -16.07 -11.39 14.73
N TYR A 384 -17.25 -11.84 14.32
CA TYR A 384 -18.51 -11.11 14.39
C TYR A 384 -19.63 -12.08 14.72
N LYS A 385 -20.41 -11.78 15.77
CA LYS A 385 -21.55 -12.59 16.19
C LYS A 385 -22.73 -11.67 16.52
N ILE A 386 -23.85 -11.89 15.85
CA ILE A 386 -25.13 -11.26 16.20
C ILE A 386 -25.72 -12.03 17.37
N ASN A 387 -25.94 -11.37 18.49
CA ASN A 387 -26.59 -11.94 19.67
C ASN A 387 -28.11 -11.82 19.58
N SER A 388 -28.61 -10.69 19.05
CA SER A 388 -30.02 -10.51 18.73
C SER A 388 -30.22 -9.53 17.58
N SER A 389 -31.34 -9.70 16.87
CA SER A 389 -31.79 -8.78 15.82
C SER A 389 -33.30 -8.56 15.95
N GLN A 390 -33.73 -7.30 16.00
CA GLN A 390 -35.15 -6.94 16.02
C GLN A 390 -35.45 -5.94 14.92
N LYS A 391 -36.43 -6.26 14.08
CA LYS A 391 -36.94 -5.32 13.07
C LYS A 391 -37.70 -4.21 13.78
N LYS A 392 -37.41 -2.95 13.42
CA LYS A 392 -38.15 -1.80 13.92
C LYS A 392 -39.31 -1.43 13.02
#